data_AF-A0A151SNM4-F1
#
_entry.id   AF-A0A151SNM4-F1
#
_cell.length_a   1.000
_cell.length_b   1.000
_cell.length_c   1.000
_cell.angle_alpha   90.00
_cell.angle_beta   90.00
_cell.angle_gamma   90.00
#
_symmetry.space_group_name_H-M   'P 1'
#
loop_
_entity.id
_entity.type
_entity.pdbx_description
1 polymer ?
#
loop_
_entity_poly.entity_id
_entity_poly.type
_entity_poly.pdbx_seq_one_letter_code
_entity_poly.pdbx_strand_id
1 'polypeptide(L)' 'MKWMQAVQEGHVEEKLLCMGCNARLGNFNWAGMQCSCGAWVNPAFQLHKSRLDECYMSSVNEPH' A
#
# COMPACT_ATOMS: atom_id res chain seq x y z
N MET A 1 6.26 -0.74 12.09
CA MET A 1 5.95 -0.34 10.70
C MET A 1 7.00 -0.90 9.73
N LYS A 2 7.14 -2.23 9.63
CA LYS A 2 8.21 -2.86 8.83
C LYS A 2 8.12 -2.57 7.33
N TRP A 3 6.92 -2.29 6.82
CA TRP A 3 6.68 -1.98 5.41
C TRP A 3 7.20 -0.59 4.97
N MET A 4 7.56 0.29 5.91
CA MET A 4 8.10 1.63 5.63
C MET A 4 9.63 1.72 5.75
N GLN A 5 10.34 0.58 5.71
CA GLN A 5 11.80 0.58 5.78
C GLN A 5 12.45 1.41 4.66
N ALA A 6 11.91 1.34 3.43
CA ALA A 6 12.36 2.15 2.30
C ALA A 6 12.33 3.67 2.58
N VAL A 7 11.41 4.13 3.44
CA VAL A 7 11.32 5.53 3.87
C VAL A 7 12.53 5.91 4.73
N GLN A 8 12.92 5.03 5.66
CA GLN A 8 14.08 5.24 6.53
C GLN A 8 15.39 5.26 5.73
N GLU A 9 15.42 4.54 4.62
CA GLU A 9 16.55 4.48 3.68
C GLU A 9 16.55 5.67 2.69
N GLY A 10 15.57 6.58 2.76
CA GLY A 10 15.53 7.80 1.96
C GLY A 10 14.91 7.63 0.56
N HIS A 11 14.25 6.51 0.28
CA HIS A 11 13.60 6.31 -1.01
C HIS A 11 12.34 7.18 -1.14
N VAL A 12 12.28 7.99 -2.19
CA VAL A 12 11.09 8.81 -2.52
C VAL A 12 9.99 7.97 -3.16
N GLU A 13 10.35 6.96 -3.94
CA GLU A 13 9.42 6.04 -4.60
C GLU A 13 9.98 4.62 -4.59
N GLU A 14 9.12 3.63 -4.29
CA GLU A 14 9.44 2.21 -4.39
C GLU A 14 8.17 1.34 -4.53
N LYS A 15 8.38 0.04 -4.81
CA LYS A 15 7.32 -0.97 -4.89
C LYS A 15 6.85 -1.38 -3.50
N LEU A 16 5.54 -1.59 -3.38
CA LEU A 16 4.93 -2.25 -2.23
C LEU A 16 4.92 -3.74 -2.48
N LEU A 17 5.64 -4.50 -1.66
CA LEU A 17 5.76 -5.96 -1.75
C LEU A 17 5.10 -6.62 -0.54
N CYS A 18 4.47 -7.77 -0.76
CA CYS A 18 3.96 -8.59 0.33
C CYS A 18 5.13 -9.18 1.14
N MET A 19 5.12 -8.98 2.46
CA MET A 19 6.18 -9.52 3.34
C MET A 19 6.19 -11.06 3.40
N GLY A 20 5.07 -11.72 3.08
CA GLY A 20 4.96 -13.18 3.14
C GLY A 20 5.35 -13.90 1.85
N CYS A 21 5.02 -13.34 0.69
CA CYS A 21 5.20 -14.00 -0.62
C CYS A 21 5.97 -13.18 -1.66
N ASN A 22 6.43 -11.98 -1.30
CA ASN A 22 7.16 -11.05 -2.18
C ASN A 22 6.39 -10.61 -3.44
N ALA A 23 5.09 -10.90 -3.53
CA ALA A 23 4.25 -10.44 -4.62
C ALA A 23 4.12 -8.91 -4.60
N ARG A 24 4.17 -8.29 -5.78
CA ARG A 24 3.94 -6.84 -5.93
C ARG A 24 2.46 -6.52 -5.70
N LEU A 25 2.21 -5.76 -4.64
CA LEU A 25 0.90 -5.22 -4.27
C LEU A 25 0.64 -3.86 -4.91
N GLY A 26 1.70 -3.08 -5.16
CA GLY A 26 1.58 -1.70 -5.63
C GLY A 26 2.89 -0.94 -5.64
N ASN A 27 2.82 0.38 -5.42
CA ASN A 27 3.95 1.30 -5.23
C ASN A 27 3.53 2.50 -4.36
N PHE A 28 4.53 3.21 -3.84
CA PHE A 28 4.36 4.48 -3.17
C PHE A 28 5.22 5.55 -3.83
N ASN A 29 4.81 6.82 -3.71
CA ASN A 29 5.63 7.98 -4.07
C ASN A 29 5.38 9.12 -3.05
N TRP A 30 6.42 9.52 -2.32
CA TRP A 30 6.38 10.59 -1.31
C TRP A 30 6.32 11.99 -1.91
N ALA A 31 6.86 12.18 -3.12
CA ALA A 31 6.65 13.40 -3.91
C ALA A 31 5.25 13.45 -4.56
N GLY A 32 4.48 12.36 -4.45
CA GLY A 32 3.11 12.25 -4.91
C GLY A 32 3.01 11.73 -6.32
N MET A 33 1.78 11.40 -6.74
CA MET A 33 1.50 10.92 -8.08
C MET A 33 0.08 11.29 -8.51
N GLN A 34 -0.17 11.26 -9.81
CA GLN A 34 -1.50 11.46 -10.36
C GLN A 34 -2.30 10.15 -10.30
N CYS A 35 -3.50 10.21 -9.70
CA CYS A 35 -4.47 9.13 -9.72
C CYS A 35 -5.04 8.93 -11.14
N SER A 36 -5.58 7.76 -11.43
CA SER A 36 -6.26 7.48 -12.70
C SER A 36 -7.46 8.40 -12.95
N CYS A 37 -8.03 9.02 -11.91
CA CYS A 37 -9.06 10.06 -12.06
C CYS A 37 -8.50 11.46 -12.41
N GLY A 38 -7.18 11.60 -12.51
CA GLY A 38 -6.49 12.86 -12.82
C GLY A 38 -6.13 13.71 -11.59
N ALA A 39 -6.60 13.38 -10.39
CA ALA A 39 -6.26 14.10 -9.17
C ALA A 39 -4.81 13.85 -8.73
N TRP A 40 -4.13 14.86 -8.20
CA TRP A 40 -2.81 14.71 -7.58
C TRP A 40 -2.95 14.22 -6.14
N VAL A 41 -2.21 13.18 -5.77
CA VAL A 41 -2.20 12.61 -4.43
C VAL A 41 -0.79 12.77 -3.86
N ASN A 42 -0.65 13.38 -2.67
CA ASN A 42 0.64 13.51 -1.99
C ASN A 42 0.46 13.37 -0.46
N PRO A 43 1.17 12.43 0.20
CA PRO A 43 1.94 11.33 -0.39
C PRO A 43 1.01 10.31 -1.08
N ALA A 44 1.52 9.61 -2.09
CA ALA A 44 0.73 8.66 -2.87
C ALA A 44 1.05 7.20 -2.57
N PHE A 45 0.01 6.38 -2.43
CA PHE A 45 0.08 4.93 -2.37
C PHE A 45 -0.92 4.36 -3.36
N GLN A 46 -0.44 3.53 -4.29
CA GLN A 46 -1.29 2.88 -5.27
C GLN A 46 -1.23 1.37 -5.05
N LEU A 47 -2.41 0.75 -5.03
CA LEU A 47 -2.58 -0.70 -4.86
C LEU A 47 -3.25 -1.31 -6.09
N HIS A 48 -2.77 -2.47 -6.51
CA HIS A 48 -3.35 -3.21 -7.63
C HIS A 48 -4.57 -4.00 -7.15
N LYS A 49 -5.77 -3.45 -7.36
CA LYS A 49 -7.03 -4.10 -6.97
C LYS A 49 -7.22 -5.51 -7.54
N SER A 50 -6.65 -5.80 -8.71
CA SER A 50 -6.71 -7.14 -9.30
C SER A 50 -5.87 -8.20 -8.56
N ARG A 51 -5.11 -7.81 -7.54
CA ARG A 51 -4.22 -8.69 -6.77
C ARG A 51 -4.55 -8.73 -5.28
N LEU A 52 -5.62 -8.04 -4.87
CA LEU A 52 -5.97 -7.82 -3.47
C LEU A 52 -7.49 -7.93 -3.32
N ASP A 53 -7.91 -8.62 -2.26
CA ASP A 53 -9.29 -8.63 -1.81
C ASP A 53 -9.48 -7.67 -0.63
N GLU A 54 -10.64 -7.00 -0.59
CA GLU A 54 -11.01 -6.12 0.52
C GLU A 54 -11.63 -6.96 1.64
N CYS A 55 -10.93 -7.03 2.79
CA CYS A 55 -11.47 -7.67 3.98
C CYS A 55 -12.14 -6.61 4.88
N TYR A 56 -13.45 -6.72 5.05
CA TYR A 56 -14.17 -5.90 6.02
C TYR A 56 -14.05 -6.54 7.39
N MET A 57 -13.35 -5.90 8.32
CA MET A 57 -13.38 -6.32 9.72
C MET A 57 -14.77 -5.99 10.27
N SER A 58 -15.69 -6.93 10.15
CA SER A 58 -16.87 -6.94 11.01
C SER A 58 -16.40 -7.30 12.41
N SER A 59 -16.87 -6.57 13.41
CA SER A 59 -16.72 -6.94 14.82
C SER A 59 -17.48 -8.24 15.07
N VAL A 60 -16.90 -9.37 14.70
CA VAL A 60 -17.34 -10.67 15.17
C VAL A 60 -16.77 -10.79 16.58
N ASN A 61 -17.63 -10.63 17.58
CA ASN A 61 -17.31 -10.99 18.96
C ASN A 61 -16.83 -12.45 18.96
N GLU A 62 -15.59 -12.70 19.43
CA GLU A 62 -15.14 -14.04 19.76
C GLU A 62 -16.09 -14.65 20.81
N PRO A 63 -16.62 -15.86 20.61
CA PRO A 63 -17.15 -16.64 21.71
C PRO A 63 -15.98 -17.32 22.44
N HIS A 64 -15.96 -17.16 23.76
CA HIS A 64 -15.17 -17.96 24.69
C HIS A 64 -15.37 -19.46 24.50
#